data_AF-A0A060YWG6-F1
#
_entry.id   AF-A0A060YWG6-F1
#
_cell.length_a   1.000
_cell.length_b   1.000
_cell.length_c   1.000
_cell.angle_alpha   90.00
_cell.angle_beta   90.00
_cell.angle_gamma   90.00
#
_symmetry.space_group_name_H-M   'P 1'
#
loop_
_entity.id
_entity.type
_entity.pdbx_description
1 polymer ?
#
loop_
_entity_poly.entity_id
_entity_poly.type
_entity_poly.pdbx_seq_one_letter_code
_entity_poly.pdbx_strand_id
1 'polypeptide(L)'
;MSSEDSNPAATPTPGVDTQGDGRWMSLHNHFVSNSKDKEPDVLFVGDSLVQLLYQFEVWRDLFSPLHALNFGVGGDATQHVLWRLSNGELGHISPKACIHTDNMLVCYI
;
A
#
# COMPACT_ATOMS: atom_id res chain seq x y z
N MET A 1 24.02 -17.65 21.33
CA MET A 1 23.64 -16.89 20.12
C MET A 1 22.13 -16.77 20.16
N SER A 2 21.63 -15.67 20.74
CA SER A 2 20.21 -15.36 20.78
C SER A 2 19.75 -15.13 19.35
N SER A 3 18.91 -16.03 18.83
CA SER A 3 18.06 -15.74 17.68
C SER A 3 17.28 -14.47 18.02
N GLU A 4 17.63 -13.35 17.40
CA GLU A 4 16.83 -12.13 17.47
C GLU A 4 15.40 -12.51 17.06
N ASP A 5 14.46 -12.33 17.97
CA ASP A 5 13.03 -12.52 17.71
C ASP A 5 12.59 -11.50 16.65
N SER A 6 12.72 -11.88 15.38
CA SER A 6 12.29 -11.06 14.25
C SER A 6 10.78 -10.85 14.33
N ASN A 7 10.35 -9.59 14.42
CA ASN A 7 8.94 -9.25 14.49
C ASN A 7 8.25 -9.68 13.18
N PRO A 8 7.32 -10.66 13.19
CA PRO A 8 6.67 -11.15 11.99
C PRO A 8 5.88 -10.04 11.25
N ALA A 9 5.41 -9.01 11.95
CA ALA A 9 4.74 -7.86 11.36
C ALA A 9 5.69 -6.94 10.55
N ALA A 10 6.99 -7.02 10.81
CA ALA A 10 8.02 -6.24 10.12
C ALA A 10 8.73 -7.04 9.01
N THR A 11 8.40 -8.33 8.85
CA THR A 11 9.03 -9.22 7.87
C THR A 11 8.19 -9.27 6.60
N PRO A 12 8.66 -8.68 5.47
CA PRO A 12 7.86 -8.56 4.25
C PRO A 12 7.40 -9.93 3.73
N THR A 13 6.09 -10.17 3.70
CA THR A 13 5.50 -11.45 3.28
C THR A 13 4.33 -11.16 2.33
N PRO A 14 4.18 -11.88 1.20
CA PRO A 14 3.03 -11.70 0.33
C PRO A 14 1.73 -12.23 0.97
N GLY A 15 0.59 -11.66 0.58
CA GLY A 15 -0.71 -12.17 0.99
C GLY A 15 -0.93 -13.60 0.47
N VAL A 16 -1.37 -14.50 1.35
CA VAL A 16 -1.68 -15.90 0.98
C VAL A 16 -3.06 -15.96 0.34
N ASP A 17 -3.14 -16.50 -0.87
CA ASP A 17 -4.41 -16.75 -1.55
C ASP A 17 -5.08 -18.02 -1.00
N THR A 18 -6.00 -17.84 -0.06
CA THR A 18 -6.79 -18.93 0.53
C THR A 18 -8.02 -19.29 -0.29
N GLN A 19 -8.44 -18.44 -1.23
CA GLN A 19 -9.66 -18.61 -2.03
C GLN A 19 -9.36 -19.19 -3.42
N GLY A 20 -8.11 -19.09 -3.89
CA GLY A 20 -7.66 -19.61 -5.18
C GLY A 20 -8.01 -18.72 -6.36
N ASP A 21 -8.41 -17.47 -6.13
CA ASP A 21 -8.87 -16.53 -7.15
C ASP A 21 -7.78 -15.52 -7.59
N GLY A 22 -6.62 -15.52 -6.93
CA GLY A 22 -5.49 -14.67 -7.27
C GLY A 22 -5.73 -13.17 -7.15
N ARG A 23 -6.79 -12.74 -6.44
CA ARG A 23 -7.19 -11.31 -6.38
C ARG A 23 -6.11 -10.41 -5.80
N TRP A 24 -5.42 -10.88 -4.76
CA TRP A 24 -4.39 -10.10 -4.09
C TRP A 24 -3.23 -9.74 -5.02
N MET A 25 -2.67 -10.75 -5.70
CA MET A 25 -1.61 -10.55 -6.70
C MET A 25 -2.09 -9.73 -7.91
N SER A 26 -3.35 -9.90 -8.32
CA SER A 26 -3.94 -9.12 -9.41
C SER A 26 -4.03 -7.63 -9.06
N LEU A 27 -4.41 -7.29 -7.84
CA LEU A 27 -4.43 -5.90 -7.35
C LEU A 27 -3.02 -5.32 -7.26
N HIS A 28 -2.06 -6.06 -6.71
CA HIS A 28 -0.66 -5.64 -6.67
C HIS A 28 -0.12 -5.31 -8.07
N ASN A 29 -0.31 -6.21 -9.04
CA ASN A 29 0.12 -5.98 -10.43
C ASN A 29 -0.57 -4.76 -11.06
N HIS A 30 -1.85 -4.55 -10.75
CA HIS A 30 -2.59 -3.37 -11.19
C HIS A 30 -1.95 -2.08 -10.65
N PHE A 31 -1.55 -2.05 -9.37
CA PHE A 31 -0.88 -0.89 -8.76
C PHE A 31 0.51 -0.64 -9.35
N VAL A 32 1.31 -1.69 -9.56
CA VAL A 32 2.61 -1.59 -10.24
C VAL A 32 2.47 -1.06 -11.67
N SER A 33 1.42 -1.44 -12.39
CA SER A 33 1.15 -0.88 -13.72
C SER A 33 0.69 0.57 -13.63
N ASN A 34 -0.20 0.89 -12.68
CA ASN A 34 -0.77 2.21 -12.50
C ASN A 34 0.27 3.25 -12.03
N SER A 35 1.36 2.81 -11.37
CA SER A 35 2.45 3.67 -10.94
C SER A 35 3.39 4.08 -12.09
N LYS A 36 3.43 3.36 -13.21
CA LYS A 36 4.34 3.65 -14.34
C LYS A 36 4.05 4.97 -15.04
N ASP A 37 2.77 5.34 -15.12
CA ASP A 37 2.31 6.49 -15.89
C ASP A 37 1.91 7.68 -14.98
N LYS A 38 2.28 7.64 -13.70
CA LYS A 38 1.83 8.61 -12.69
C LYS A 38 2.98 9.09 -11.82
N GLU A 39 2.89 10.34 -11.39
CA GLU A 39 3.85 10.95 -10.46
C GLU A 39 3.09 11.53 -9.25
N PRO A 40 2.67 10.68 -8.30
CA PRO A 40 1.91 11.14 -7.14
C PRO A 40 2.77 11.93 -6.16
N ASP A 41 2.21 12.99 -5.59
CA ASP A 41 2.82 13.68 -4.45
C ASP A 41 2.58 12.93 -3.14
N VAL A 42 1.44 12.24 -3.02
CA VAL A 42 1.02 11.50 -1.82
C VAL A 42 0.63 10.07 -2.19
N LEU A 43 1.10 9.10 -1.42
CA LEU A 43 0.72 7.70 -1.57
C LEU A 43 0.02 7.19 -0.31
N PHE A 44 -1.19 6.67 -0.47
CA PHE A 44 -1.90 5.96 0.59
C PHE A 44 -1.73 4.46 0.37
N VAL A 45 -1.23 3.75 1.39
CA VAL A 45 -1.06 2.30 1.37
C VAL A 45 -1.61 1.69 2.64
N GLY A 46 -2.31 0.57 2.54
CA GLY A 46 -2.85 -0.07 3.73
C GLY A 46 -3.93 -1.06 3.41
N ASP A 47 -4.80 -1.21 4.39
CA ASP A 47 -5.84 -2.22 4.46
C ASP A 47 -7.16 -1.76 3.79
N SER A 48 -8.26 -2.38 4.21
CA SER A 48 -9.60 -2.03 3.75
C SER A 48 -10.01 -0.58 4.04
N LEU A 49 -9.48 0.04 5.09
CA LEU A 49 -9.84 1.42 5.42
C LEU A 49 -9.30 2.38 4.36
N VAL A 50 -8.05 2.18 3.93
CA VAL A 50 -7.46 2.94 2.81
C VAL A 50 -8.25 2.68 1.53
N GLN A 51 -8.55 1.41 1.24
CA GLN A 51 -9.28 1.05 0.02
C GLN A 51 -10.67 1.70 -0.04
N LEU A 52 -11.41 1.67 1.07
CA LEU A 52 -12.75 2.24 1.15
C LEU A 52 -12.73 3.76 1.15
N LEU A 53 -11.69 4.40 1.71
CA LEU A 53 -11.55 5.85 1.70
C LEU A 53 -11.66 6.43 0.28
N TYR A 54 -11.10 5.73 -0.72
CA TYR A 54 -11.18 6.11 -2.13
C TYR A 54 -12.62 6.20 -2.67
N GLN A 55 -13.56 5.46 -2.08
CA GLN A 55 -14.95 5.39 -2.54
C GLN A 55 -15.83 6.51 -1.98
N PHE A 56 -15.37 7.24 -0.95
CA PHE A 56 -16.13 8.33 -0.35
C PHE A 56 -15.87 9.66 -1.06
N GLU A 57 -16.87 10.54 -1.08
CA GLU A 57 -16.76 11.86 -1.73
C GLU A 57 -15.61 12.71 -1.16
N VAL A 58 -15.31 12.52 0.12
CA VAL A 58 -14.19 13.18 0.80
C VAL A 58 -12.85 12.96 0.10
N TRP A 59 -12.66 11.82 -0.59
CA TRP A 59 -11.44 11.57 -1.34
C TRP A 59 -11.29 12.49 -2.54
N ARG A 60 -12.38 12.69 -3.28
CA ARG A 60 -12.40 13.61 -4.42
C ARG A 60 -12.13 15.04 -3.97
N ASP A 61 -12.71 15.43 -2.84
CA ASP A 61 -12.70 16.82 -2.41
C ASP A 61 -11.40 17.20 -1.69
N LEU A 62 -10.78 16.27 -0.93
CA LEU A 62 -9.58 16.56 -0.12
C LEU A 62 -8.27 15.96 -0.66
N PHE A 63 -8.30 14.75 -1.23
CA PHE A 63 -7.06 14.02 -1.55
C PHE A 63 -6.73 14.01 -3.04
N SER A 64 -7.74 14.01 -3.91
CA SER A 64 -7.52 14.10 -5.37
C SER A 64 -6.77 15.38 -5.80
N PRO A 65 -7.01 16.57 -5.20
CA PRO A 65 -6.22 17.77 -5.50
C PRO A 65 -4.74 17.68 -5.10
N LEU A 66 -4.37 16.74 -4.22
CA LEU A 66 -3.00 16.50 -3.77
C LEU A 66 -2.24 15.52 -4.67
N HIS A 67 -2.78 15.20 -5.85
CA HIS A 67 -2.24 14.16 -6.74
C HIS A 67 -2.00 12.83 -6.02
N ALA A 68 -2.94 12.44 -5.16
CA ALA A 68 -2.80 11.26 -4.32
C ALA A 68 -3.08 9.95 -5.10
N LEU A 69 -2.31 8.92 -4.81
CA LEU A 69 -2.61 7.53 -5.19
C LEU A 69 -3.06 6.71 -3.98
N ASN A 70 -3.92 5.73 -4.25
CA ASN A 70 -4.47 4.82 -3.25
C ASN A 70 -4.16 3.37 -3.64
N PHE A 71 -3.26 2.73 -2.90
CA PHE A 71 -2.91 1.31 -3.01
C PHE A 71 -3.41 0.54 -1.78
N GLY A 72 -4.66 0.79 -1.39
CA GLY A 72 -5.35 0.04 -0.34
C GLY A 72 -5.80 -1.34 -0.81
N VAL A 73 -5.52 -2.36 -0.02
CA VAL A 73 -5.95 -3.75 -0.27
C VAL A 73 -6.65 -4.28 0.98
N GLY A 74 -7.92 -4.66 0.85
CA GLY A 74 -8.67 -5.26 1.95
C GLY A 74 -7.98 -6.50 2.52
N GLY A 75 -7.79 -6.53 3.84
CA GLY A 75 -7.13 -7.64 4.54
C GLY A 75 -5.60 -7.56 4.60
N ASP A 76 -5.00 -6.49 4.07
CA ASP A 76 -3.57 -6.26 4.27
C ASP A 76 -3.23 -5.98 5.74
N ALA A 77 -2.10 -6.55 6.16
CA ALA A 77 -1.42 -6.21 7.39
C ALA A 77 -0.08 -5.56 7.03
N THR A 78 0.64 -5.05 8.03
CA THR A 78 1.93 -4.36 7.88
C THR A 78 2.92 -5.16 7.02
N GLN A 79 3.07 -6.47 7.25
CA GLN A 79 3.97 -7.30 6.46
C GLN A 79 3.61 -7.42 4.97
N HIS A 80 2.31 -7.37 4.65
CA HIS A 80 1.81 -7.44 3.27
C HIS A 80 2.12 -6.14 2.53
N VAL A 81 1.88 -5.00 3.19
CA VAL A 81 2.21 -3.68 2.65
C VAL A 81 3.71 -3.55 2.42
N LEU A 82 4.54 -3.96 3.39
CA LEU A 82 6.01 -3.94 3.25
C LEU A 82 6.48 -4.77 2.04
N TRP A 83 5.86 -5.92 1.82
CA TRP A 83 6.17 -6.74 0.65
C TRP A 83 5.81 -6.01 -0.64
N ARG A 84 4.59 -5.46 -0.74
CA ARG A 84 4.11 -4.74 -1.93
C ARG A 84 4.99 -3.56 -2.32
N LEU A 85 5.36 -2.73 -1.34
CA LEU A 85 6.24 -1.58 -1.55
C LEU A 85 7.62 -2.02 -2.05
N SER A 86 8.16 -3.11 -1.51
CA SER A 86 9.47 -3.65 -1.91
C SER A 86 9.45 -4.36 -3.27
N ASN A 87 8.28 -4.79 -3.74
CA ASN A 87 8.10 -5.57 -4.98
C ASN A 87 7.55 -4.72 -6.14
N GLY A 88 7.92 -3.44 -6.19
CA GLY A 88 7.77 -2.62 -7.39
C GLY A 88 6.68 -1.56 -7.37
N GLU A 89 5.82 -1.50 -6.34
CA GLU A 89 4.82 -0.42 -6.25
C GLU A 89 5.46 0.97 -6.12
N LEU A 90 6.65 1.06 -5.52
CA LEU A 90 7.48 2.27 -5.48
C LEU A 90 8.53 2.35 -6.60
N GLY A 91 8.59 1.39 -7.52
CA GLY A 91 9.67 1.31 -8.51
C GLY A 91 9.70 2.46 -9.52
N HIS A 92 8.56 3.11 -9.75
CA HIS A 92 8.38 4.16 -10.75
C HIS A 92 7.93 5.51 -10.17
N ILE A 93 7.70 5.57 -8.84
CA ILE A 93 7.17 6.75 -8.17
C ILE A 93 8.02 7.12 -6.96
N SER A 94 8.12 8.42 -6.68
CA SER A 94 8.81 8.93 -5.49
C SER A 94 7.89 9.89 -4.73
N PRO A 95 6.82 9.38 -4.10
CA PRO A 95 5.88 10.23 -3.37
C PRO A 95 6.56 10.89 -2.17
N LYS A 96 6.17 12.13 -1.89
CA LYS A 96 6.75 12.95 -0.79
C LYS A 96 6.26 12.49 0.58
N ALA A 97 5.11 11.83 0.63
CA ALA A 97 4.50 11.30 1.83
C ALA A 97 3.83 9.95 1.55
N CYS A 98 4.06 8.99 2.44
CA CYS A 98 3.33 7.72 2.50
C CYS A 98 2.46 7.69 3.75
N ILE A 99 1.19 7.29 3.63
CA ILE A 99 0.25 7.17 4.75
C ILE A 99 -0.17 5.71 4.91
N HIS A 100 -0.01 5.18 6.13
CA HIS A 100 -0.47 3.85 6.53
C HIS A 100 -1.57 3.93 7.61
N THR A 101 -2.55 3.01 7.59
CA THR A 101 -3.72 3.06 8.46
C THR A 101 -3.50 2.50 9.88
N ASP A 102 -2.62 1.51 10.06
CA ASP A 102 -2.36 0.93 11.41
C ASP A 102 -1.45 1.79 12.28
N ASN A 103 -0.76 2.74 11.67
CA ASN A 103 -0.03 3.79 12.34
C ASN A 103 0.02 4.91 11.33
N MET A 104 -0.48 6.10 11.69
CA MET A 104 -0.35 7.31 10.88
C MET A 104 1.12 7.78 10.84
N LEU A 105 2.00 6.88 10.42
CA LEU A 105 3.38 7.11 10.04
C LEU A 105 3.29 7.80 8.68
N VAL A 106 3.36 9.13 8.72
CA VAL A 106 3.77 9.90 7.56
C VAL A 106 5.24 9.57 7.36
N CYS A 107 5.51 8.54 6.57
CA CYS A 107 6.87 8.28 6.13
C CYS A 107 7.19 9.34 5.07
N TYR A 108 8.09 10.27 5.39
CA TYR A 108 8.83 11.01 4.39
C TYR A 108 9.78 10.02 3.74
N ILE A 109 9.50 9.65 2.50
CA ILE A 109 10.34 8.74 1.70
C ILE A 109 11.45 9.55 1.03
#